data_AF-A0A821JER2-F1
#
_entry.id   AF-A0A821JER2-F1
#
_cell.length_a   1.000
_cell.length_b   1.000
_cell.length_c   1.000
_cell.angle_alpha   90.00
_cell.angle_beta   90.00
_cell.angle_gamma   90.00
#
_symmetry.space_group_name_H-M   'P 1'
#
loop_
_entity.id
_entity.type
_entity.pdbx_description
1 polymer ?
#
loop_
_entity_poly.entity_id
_entity_poly.type
_entity_poly.pdbx_seq_one_letter_code
_entity_poly.pdbx_strand_id
1 'polypeptide(L)'
;NDRLVMIVSGQFGREIVPSIHKLRQVISIYVYCFDEVRNKQWSDKFAKVKAVVTELGELITRIKADHKIQKIVEEPLSINIFTTGGTSTTGVNG
;
A
#
# COMPACT_ATOMS: atom_id res chain seq x y z
N ASN A 1 0.47 14.93 -7.94
CA ASN A 1 0.07 14.59 -6.56
C ASN A 1 0.64 13.21 -6.29
N ASP A 2 1.85 13.17 -5.78
CA ASP A 2 2.68 11.97 -5.90
C ASP A 2 2.48 11.09 -4.68
N ARG A 3 2.38 9.77 -4.90
CA ARG A 3 2.19 8.76 -3.87
C ARG A 3 3.55 8.15 -3.53
N LEU A 4 3.84 8.04 -2.25
CA LEU A 4 5.12 7.57 -1.71
C LEU A 4 4.96 6.19 -1.10
N VAL A 5 5.83 5.27 -1.54
CA VAL A 5 6.09 3.98 -0.91
C VAL A 5 7.45 4.06 -0.25
N MET A 6 7.54 3.66 1.02
CA MET A 6 8.77 3.75 1.79
C MET A 6 9.25 2.38 2.22
N ILE A 7 10.55 2.15 2.11
CA ILE A 7 11.26 1.00 2.68
C ILE A 7 12.22 1.58 3.71
N VAL A 8 12.11 1.14 4.97
CA VAL A 8 12.89 1.68 6.09
C VAL A 8 13.55 0.55 6.87
N SER A 9 14.67 0.86 7.52
CA SER A 9 15.24 -0.04 8.52
C SER A 9 14.40 -0.04 9.80
N GLY A 10 14.59 -1.03 10.68
CA GLY A 10 13.84 -1.12 11.93
C GLY A 10 14.04 0.10 12.85
N GLN A 11 15.29 0.52 13.04
CA GLN A 11 15.60 1.71 13.87
C GLN A 11 15.04 2.98 13.26
N PHE A 12 15.38 3.26 11.99
CA PHE A 12 14.91 4.48 11.32
C PHE A 12 13.37 4.50 11.22
N GLY A 13 12.75 3.33 11.00
CA GLY A 13 11.31 3.16 11.02
C GLY A 13 10.67 3.61 12.32
N ARG A 14 11.22 3.21 13.48
CA ARG A 14 10.71 3.66 14.79
C ARG A 14 10.74 5.18 14.95
N GLU A 15 11.76 5.83 14.41
CA GLU A 15 11.96 7.27 14.53
C GLU A 15 11.05 8.05 13.57
N ILE A 16 10.96 7.62 12.31
CA ILE A 16 10.29 8.38 11.25
C ILE A 16 8.80 8.09 11.15
N VAL A 17 8.37 6.83 11.33
CA VAL A 17 6.98 6.40 11.07
C VAL A 17 5.95 7.16 11.92
N PRO A 18 6.18 7.41 13.23
CA PRO A 18 5.25 8.21 14.05
C PRO A 18 5.01 9.63 13.53
N SER A 19 5.99 10.21 12.82
CA SER A 19 5.90 11.57 12.29
C SER A 19 5.23 11.62 10.92
N ILE A 20 5.38 10.57 10.11
CA ILE A 20 4.94 10.56 8.70
C ILE A 20 3.68 9.75 8.44
N HIS A 21 3.22 8.88 9.36
CA HIS A 21 2.11 7.96 9.07
C HIS A 21 0.79 8.69 8.74
N LYS A 22 0.63 9.95 9.15
CA LYS A 22 -0.55 10.76 8.85
C LYS A 22 -0.50 11.44 7.47
N LEU A 23 0.68 11.52 6.84
CA LEU A 23 0.83 12.19 5.55
C LEU A 23 0.07 11.45 4.46
N ARG A 24 -0.84 12.14 3.77
CA ARG A 24 -1.67 11.56 2.70
C ARG A 24 -0.83 10.95 1.57
N GLN A 25 0.32 11.55 1.27
CA GLN A 25 1.22 11.08 0.21
C GLN A 25 1.83 9.72 0.54
N VAL A 26 2.10 9.42 1.82
CA VAL A 26 2.64 8.12 2.22
C VAL A 26 1.51 7.10 2.21
N ILE A 27 1.62 6.09 1.34
CA ILE A 27 0.57 5.09 1.12
C ILE A 27 0.91 3.71 1.68
N SER A 28 2.20 3.35 1.67
CA SER A 28 2.70 2.07 2.17
C SER A 28 4.10 2.24 2.74
N ILE A 29 4.37 1.57 3.85
CA ILE A 29 5.66 1.51 4.51
C ILE A 29 6.01 0.03 4.71
N TYR A 30 7.23 -0.35 4.36
CA TYR A 30 7.78 -1.68 4.58
C TYR A 30 9.01 -1.56 5.47
N VAL A 31 9.07 -2.35 6.54
CA VAL A 31 10.22 -2.37 7.46
C VAL A 31 11.09 -3.58 7.10
N TYR A 32 12.31 -3.33 6.66
CA TYR A 32 13.31 -4.37 6.38
C TYR A 32 14.37 -4.37 7.48
N CYS A 33 14.40 -5.41 8.30
CA CYS A 33 15.28 -5.47 9.48
C CYS A 33 15.50 -6.89 9.99
N PHE A 34 16.62 -7.14 10.66
CA PHE A 34 16.92 -8.45 11.26
C PHE A 34 16.09 -8.79 12.51
N ASP A 35 15.60 -7.80 13.26
CA ASP A 35 14.83 -8.02 14.49
C ASP A 35 13.33 -7.83 14.22
N GLU A 36 12.70 -8.82 13.58
CA GLU A 36 11.27 -8.75 13.22
C GLU A 36 10.38 -8.58 14.44
N VAL A 37 10.60 -9.39 15.49
CA VAL A 37 9.74 -9.44 16.68
C VAL A 37 9.65 -8.08 17.35
N ARG A 38 10.79 -7.42 17.59
CA ARG A 38 10.80 -6.08 18.19
C ARG A 38 10.13 -5.06 17.28
N ASN A 39 10.30 -5.20 15.97
CA ASN A 39 9.77 -4.21 15.04
C ASN A 39 8.27 -4.35 14.77
N LYS A 40 7.75 -5.58 14.85
CA LYS A 40 6.32 -5.88 14.74
C LYS A 40 5.50 -5.23 15.87
N GLN A 41 5.99 -5.33 17.10
CA GLN A 41 5.31 -4.79 18.29
C GLN A 41 4.95 -3.30 18.19
N TRP A 42 5.85 -2.49 17.63
CA TRP A 42 5.56 -1.06 17.44
C TRP A 42 4.84 -0.79 16.12
N SER A 43 5.13 -1.55 15.06
CA SER A 43 4.57 -1.29 13.74
C SER A 43 3.08 -1.56 13.64
N ASP A 44 2.56 -2.50 14.43
CA ASP A 44 1.14 -2.88 14.43
C ASP A 44 0.20 -1.71 14.77
N LYS A 45 0.73 -0.63 15.36
CA LYS A 45 0.00 0.61 15.65
C LYS A 45 -0.22 1.48 14.41
N PHE A 46 0.45 1.19 13.29
CA PHE A 46 0.49 2.04 12.11
C PHE A 46 -0.06 1.30 10.89
N ALA A 47 -1.32 1.59 10.52
CA ALA A 47 -2.03 0.91 9.41
C ALA A 47 -1.36 1.00 8.02
N LYS A 48 -0.42 1.94 7.85
CA LYS A 48 0.38 2.10 6.62
C LYS A 48 1.62 1.22 6.59
N VAL A 49 2.04 0.65 7.71
CA VAL A 49 3.07 -0.38 7.72
C VAL A 49 2.44 -1.69 7.23
N LYS A 50 2.89 -2.16 6.07
CA LYS A 50 2.30 -3.31 5.36
C LYS A 50 2.99 -4.63 5.67
N ALA A 51 4.26 -4.57 6.04
CA ALA A 51 5.04 -5.72 6.49
C ALA A 51 6.29 -5.28 7.27
N VAL A 52 6.73 -6.16 8.16
CA VAL A 52 8.06 -6.18 8.76
C VAL A 52 8.70 -7.49 8.32
N VAL A 53 9.82 -7.43 7.61
CA VAL A 53 10.44 -8.61 6.98
C VAL A 53 11.95 -8.62 7.20
N THR A 54 12.51 -9.81 7.32
CA THR A 54 13.96 -10.03 7.50
C THR A 54 14.65 -10.40 6.19
N GLU A 55 13.89 -10.94 5.23
CA GLU A 55 14.42 -11.48 3.98
C GLU A 55 14.11 -10.58 2.78
N LEU A 56 15.12 -10.30 1.96
CA LEU A 56 14.97 -9.48 0.75
C LEU A 56 13.96 -10.08 -0.24
N GLY A 57 13.94 -11.41 -0.37
CA GLY A 57 13.00 -12.11 -1.26
C GLY A 57 11.54 -11.90 -0.84
N GLU A 58 11.27 -11.90 0.46
CA GLU A 58 9.95 -11.63 1.01
C GLU A 58 9.55 -10.17 0.78
N LEU A 59 10.46 -9.22 1.02
CA LEU A 59 10.25 -7.80 0.75
C LEU A 59 9.81 -7.56 -0.70
N ILE A 60 10.57 -8.10 -1.66
CA ILE A 60 10.27 -7.98 -3.09
C ILE A 60 8.91 -8.59 -3.43
N THR A 61 8.62 -9.77 -2.88
CA THR A 61 7.36 -10.47 -3.09
C THR A 61 6.18 -9.63 -2.60
N ARG A 62 6.29 -9.07 -1.39
CA ARG A 62 5.25 -8.24 -0.78
C ARG A 62 4.98 -6.97 -1.57
N ILE A 63 6.03 -6.25 -1.94
CA ILE A 63 5.92 -5.01 -2.72
C ILE A 63 5.26 -5.28 -4.08
N LYS A 64 5.65 -6.36 -4.77
CA LYS A 64 5.05 -6.73 -6.07
C LYS A 64 3.56 -7.07 -5.94
N ALA A 65 3.18 -7.84 -4.91
CA ALA A 65 1.79 -8.20 -4.66
C ALA A 65 0.93 -6.96 -4.39
N ASP A 66 1.40 -6.08 -3.51
CA ASP A 66 0.67 -4.86 -3.13
C ASP A 66 0.59 -3.86 -4.31
N HIS A 67 1.62 -3.76 -5.14
CA HIS A 67 1.61 -2.95 -6.36
C HIS A 67 0.59 -3.46 -7.39
N LYS A 68 0.49 -4.78 -7.55
CA LYS A 68 -0.50 -5.39 -8.45
C LYS A 68 -1.93 -5.07 -7.99
N ILE A 69 -2.19 -5.14 -6.69
CA ILE A 69 -3.50 -4.80 -6.10
C ILE A 69 -3.81 -3.31 -6.33
N GLN A 70 -2.85 -2.43 -6.12
CA GLN A 70 -3.06 -0.99 -6.33
C GLN A 70 -3.38 -0.64 -7.79
N LYS A 71 -2.71 -1.29 -8.76
CA LYS A 71 -3.05 -1.12 -10.18
C LYS A 71 -4.49 -1.49 -10.50
N ILE A 72 -5.00 -2.58 -9.91
CA ILE A 72 -6.39 -3.01 -10.11
C ILE A 72 -7.39 -1.97 -9.57
N VAL A 73 -7.06 -1.28 -8.47
CA VAL A 73 -7.94 -0.28 -7.83
C VAL A 73 -7.84 1.09 -8.51
N GLU A 74 -6.66 1.47 -9.01
CA GLU A 74 -6.45 2.73 -9.73
C GLU A 74 -6.93 2.67 -11.19
N GLU A 75 -6.89 1.50 -11.83
CA GLU A 75 -7.53 1.32 -13.13
C GLU A 75 -9.05 1.45 -12.93
N PRO A 76 -9.73 2.37 -13.63
CA PRO A 76 -11.16 2.55 -13.48
C PRO A 76 -11.83 1.24 -13.87
N LEU A 77 -12.49 0.60 -12.90
CA LEU A 77 -13.38 -0.51 -13.19
C LEU A 77 -14.41 -0.01 -14.20
N SER A 78 -14.48 -0.64 -15.37
CA SER A 78 -15.54 -0.36 -16.33
C SER A 78 -16.86 -0.77 -15.70
N ILE A 79 -17.59 0.22 -15.16
CA ILE A 79 -18.94 0.01 -14.64
C ILE A 79 -19.84 -0.17 -15.85
N ASN A 80 -20.12 -1.42 -16.20
CA ASN A 80 -21.10 -1.76 -17.23
C ASN A 80 -22.49 -1.72 -16.58
N ILE A 81 -23.22 -0.63 -16.78
CA ILE A 81 -24.63 -0.51 -16.35
C ILE A 81 -25.50 -1.19 -17.41
N PHE A 82 -26.12 -2.30 -17.03
CA PHE A 82 -27.16 -2.96 -17.83
C PHE A 82 -28.52 -2.56 -17.30
N THR A 83 -29.20 -1.66 -18.01
CA THR A 83 -30.63 -1.40 -17.81
C THR A 83 -31.43 -2.58 -18.37
N THR A 84 -32.50 -2.99 -17.68
CA THR A 84 -33.37 -4.13 -18.02
C THR A 84 -34.20 -3.94 -19.30
N GLY A 85 -33.74 -3.09 -20.23
CA GLY A 85 -34.34 -2.79 -21.53
C GLY A 85 -33.36 -2.83 -22.71
N GLY A 86 -32.09 -3.23 -22.51
CA GLY A 86 -31.22 -3.62 -23.63
C GLY A 86 -30.44 -2.51 -24.34
N THR A 87 -29.96 -1.48 -23.64
CA THR A 87 -28.94 -0.56 -24.19
C THR A 87 -27.88 -0.21 -23.14
N SER A 88 -26.67 -0.76 -23.31
CA SER A 88 -25.49 -0.34 -22.54
C SER A 88 -24.99 1.02 -23.03
N THR A 89 -24.84 1.97 -22.12
CA THR A 89 -24.16 3.25 -22.41
C THR A 89 -22.82 3.27 -21.69
N THR A 90 -21.72 3.03 -22.41
CA THR A 90 -20.37 3.32 -21.92
C THR A 90 -20.06 4.79 -22.20
N GLY A 91 -20.00 5.61 -21.15
CA GLY A 91 -19.45 6.97 -21.23
C GLY A 91 -20.42 8.06 -20.77
N VAL A 92 -20.26 8.47 -19.51
CA VAL A 92 -20.65 9.82 -19.09
C VAL A 92 -19.37 10.48 -18.58
N ASN A 93 -18.74 11.26 -19.48
CA ASN A 93 -17.64 12.15 -19.12
C ASN A 93 -18.22 13.34 -18.33
N GLY A 94 -17.70 13.56 -17.12
CA GLY A 94 -17.93 14.75 -16.30
C GLY A 94 -16.66 15.07 -15.53
#